data_AF-A0A4Y7QL29-F1
#
_entry.id   AF-A0A4Y7QL29-F1
#
_cell.length_a   1.000
_cell.length_b   1.000
_cell.length_c   1.000
_cell.angle_alpha   90.00
_cell.angle_beta   90.00
_cell.angle_gamma   90.00
#
_symmetry.space_group_name_H-M   'P 1'
#
loop_
_entity.id
_entity.type
_entity.pdbx_description
1 polymer ?
#
loop_
_entity_poly.entity_id
_entity_poly.type
_entity_poly.pdbx_seq_one_letter_code
_entity_poly.pdbx_strand_id
1 'polypeptide(L)'
;MQELIFLAHLAYASRRAFVFDPYTWNRNMNENFTTYNNKLIPSRIPLNAIIAGPAAGAPFYADHLSPRAVNKEYFDTVCKTPKLLTGEDVPDAVWSGDGEFIMRHWVEKLNTTPDRCILLDGPHSQIFPYYIYGVKSLIDTWPWLSKSPILTEWRWSPLVETAVHANSALIMPPKPLSRRPGDIIMDDEFPNMYAPMPGLLAMHVRRGDFVGHCDHLAKWGSVWQGWNSFPEFIDKFEAPPGSGNGEIEATPEARDIYRARCFPDHEQILAKVAEIRQTPEGHGLCSIFVMTNAEPEWANELKTKLMAMGGWDNVVTSRDLRLTWEQKFVGHAIDMLIGQRAQMFIGNGWSSMSANIVLLRQSKKLDPRTNRFW
;
A
#
# COMPACT_ATOMS: atom_id res chain seq x y z
N MET A 1 3.86 1.26 5.80
CA MET A 1 2.66 2.10 5.55
C MET A 1 1.48 1.67 6.43
N GLN A 2 1.06 0.40 6.43
CA GLN A 2 -0.01 -0.07 7.34
C GLN A 2 0.25 0.32 8.81
N GLU A 3 1.45 0.02 9.32
CA GLU A 3 1.86 0.40 10.68
C GLU A 3 1.85 1.92 10.93
N LEU A 4 2.31 2.71 9.96
CA LEU A 4 2.24 4.17 10.02
C LEU A 4 0.79 4.65 10.20
N ILE A 5 -0.15 4.09 9.43
CA ILE A 5 -1.58 4.44 9.50
C ILE A 5 -2.15 4.06 10.88
N PHE A 6 -1.79 2.89 11.39
CA PHE A 6 -2.25 2.41 12.70
C PHE A 6 -1.70 3.26 13.84
N LEU A 7 -0.40 3.55 13.84
CA LEU A 7 0.23 4.39 14.85
C LEU A 7 -0.27 5.84 14.80
N ALA A 8 -0.47 6.39 13.59
CA ALA A 8 -1.06 7.71 13.43
C ALA A 8 -2.52 7.75 13.93
N HIS A 9 -3.30 6.69 13.68
CA HIS A 9 -4.65 6.59 14.23
C HIS A 9 -4.64 6.44 15.75
N LEU A 10 -3.73 5.64 16.32
CA LEU A 10 -3.59 5.50 17.76
C LEU A 10 -3.28 6.84 18.44
N ALA A 11 -2.37 7.63 17.86
CA ALA A 11 -2.07 8.96 18.35
C ALA A 11 -3.31 9.88 18.26
N TYR A 12 -4.03 9.85 17.13
CA TYR A 12 -5.28 10.58 16.98
C TYR A 12 -6.33 10.17 18.02
N ALA A 13 -6.57 8.87 18.21
CA ALA A 13 -7.55 8.33 19.15
C ALA A 13 -7.20 8.62 20.62
N SER A 14 -5.91 8.74 20.93
CA SER A 14 -5.41 9.16 22.26
C SER A 14 -5.22 10.68 22.40
N ARG A 15 -5.68 11.48 21.42
CA ARG A 15 -5.56 12.96 21.39
C ARG A 15 -4.12 13.46 21.52
N ARG A 16 -3.18 12.72 20.95
CA ARG A 16 -1.74 13.00 20.96
C ARG A 16 -1.24 13.32 19.56
N ALA A 17 -0.14 14.09 19.51
CA ALA A 17 0.57 14.34 18.27
C ALA A 17 1.28 13.05 17.86
N PHE A 18 1.02 12.57 16.65
CA PHE A 18 1.82 11.48 16.10
C PHE A 18 3.24 11.99 15.79
N VAL A 19 4.25 11.20 16.15
CA VAL A 19 5.64 11.50 15.79
C VAL A 19 6.01 10.58 14.65
N PHE A 20 6.37 11.15 13.50
CA PHE A 20 6.75 10.38 12.33
C PHE A 20 8.26 10.44 12.07
N ASP A 21 8.80 9.29 11.70
CA ASP A 21 10.17 9.13 11.21
C ASP A 21 10.23 9.23 9.69
N PRO A 22 11.38 9.62 9.12
CA PRO A 22 11.63 9.43 7.70
C PRO A 22 11.61 7.94 7.34
N TYR A 23 11.29 7.63 6.09
CA TYR A 23 11.48 6.29 5.56
C TYR A 23 12.98 5.98 5.52
N THR A 24 13.42 5.01 6.31
CA THR A 24 14.83 4.86 6.69
C THR A 24 15.38 3.50 6.26
N TRP A 25 16.37 3.52 5.38
CA TRP A 25 17.21 2.36 5.02
C TRP A 25 18.39 2.19 5.97
N ASN A 26 18.94 3.30 6.46
CA ASN A 26 20.06 3.28 7.40
C ASN A 26 19.83 4.35 8.49
N ARG A 27 19.92 3.93 9.75
CA ARG A 27 19.73 4.79 10.92
C ARG A 27 20.98 5.60 11.29
N ASN A 28 22.15 5.26 10.74
CA ASN A 28 23.37 6.03 10.98
C ASN A 28 23.24 7.43 10.38
N MET A 29 23.18 8.46 11.23
CA MET A 29 22.98 9.84 10.82
C MET A 29 24.14 10.45 10.04
N ASN A 30 25.33 9.84 10.13
CA ASN A 30 26.51 10.28 9.39
C ASN A 30 26.57 9.71 7.97
N GLU A 31 25.71 8.75 7.63
CA GLU A 31 25.66 8.12 6.31
C GLU A 31 24.41 8.59 5.57
N ASN A 32 24.58 9.51 4.62
CA ASN A 32 23.48 10.07 3.83
C ASN A 32 22.98 9.14 2.71
N PHE A 33 23.81 8.19 2.30
CA PHE A 33 23.51 7.24 1.25
C PHE A 33 23.88 5.81 1.67
N THR A 34 23.15 4.85 1.14
CA THR A 34 23.37 3.41 1.37
C THR A 34 23.30 2.68 0.04
N THR A 35 24.04 1.58 -0.08
CA THR A 35 24.02 0.74 -1.27
C THR A 35 22.94 -0.34 -1.13
N TYR A 36 22.00 -0.38 -2.07
CA TYR A 36 20.98 -1.42 -2.17
C TYR A 36 20.94 -1.95 -3.60
N ASN A 37 21.05 -3.28 -3.76
CA ASN A 37 21.16 -3.93 -5.07
C ASN A 37 22.20 -3.26 -5.99
N ASN A 38 23.39 -3.00 -5.46
CA ASN A 38 24.50 -2.33 -6.14
C ASN A 38 24.20 -0.91 -6.66
N LYS A 39 23.15 -0.26 -6.13
CA LYS A 39 22.79 1.12 -6.45
C LYS A 39 22.86 1.98 -5.20
N LEU A 40 23.39 3.19 -5.36
CA LEU A 40 23.40 4.19 -4.30
C LEU A 40 21.99 4.78 -4.17
N ILE A 41 21.42 4.71 -2.97
CA ILE A 41 20.11 5.28 -2.62
C ILE A 41 20.25 6.19 -1.39
N PRO A 42 19.39 7.20 -1.23
CA PRO A 42 19.32 7.98 0.00
C PRO A 42 19.03 7.06 1.19
N SER A 43 19.80 7.20 2.26
CA SER A 43 19.60 6.41 3.48
C SER A 43 18.28 6.72 4.18
N ARG A 44 17.75 7.92 3.96
CA ARG A 44 16.53 8.44 4.57
C ARG A 44 15.77 9.27 3.55
N ILE A 45 14.47 9.04 3.45
CA ILE A 45 13.55 9.82 2.62
C ILE A 45 12.54 10.46 3.57
N PRO A 46 12.38 11.80 3.57
CA PRO A 46 11.37 12.46 4.38
C PRO A 46 9.99 11.85 4.13
N LEU A 47 9.22 11.56 5.18
CA LEU A 47 7.88 10.99 5.01
C LEU A 47 6.99 11.87 4.12
N ASN A 48 7.14 13.20 4.24
CA ASN A 48 6.45 14.21 3.46
C ASN A 48 6.81 14.20 1.95
N ALA A 49 7.88 13.51 1.56
CA ALA A 49 8.19 13.25 0.15
C ALA A 49 7.38 12.08 -0.42
N ILE A 50 6.81 11.21 0.44
CA ILE A 50 6.03 10.04 0.05
C ILE A 50 4.53 10.33 0.21
N ILE A 51 4.11 10.84 1.36
CA ILE A 51 2.70 11.09 1.69
C ILE A 51 2.48 12.53 2.16
N ALA A 52 1.21 12.93 2.19
CA ALA A 52 0.71 14.16 2.77
C ALA A 52 -0.55 13.87 3.61
N GLY A 53 -1.16 14.91 4.17
CA GLY A 53 -2.30 14.77 5.07
C GLY A 53 -1.90 14.66 6.54
N PRO A 54 -2.85 14.38 7.44
CA PRO A 54 -2.61 14.50 8.88
C PRO A 54 -1.50 13.60 9.42
N ALA A 55 -1.32 12.40 8.86
CA ALA A 55 -0.25 11.47 9.24
C ALA A 55 1.17 12.01 8.99
N ALA A 56 1.32 13.02 8.12
CA ALA A 56 2.58 13.67 7.80
C ALA A 56 2.59 15.18 8.17
N GLY A 57 1.73 15.57 9.11
CA GLY A 57 1.75 16.89 9.74
C GLY A 57 0.90 17.97 9.07
N ALA A 58 0.09 17.63 8.07
CA ALA A 58 -0.94 18.54 7.58
C ALA A 58 -2.02 18.76 8.67
N PRO A 59 -2.75 19.89 8.65
CA PRO A 59 -3.89 20.09 9.54
C PRO A 59 -5.01 19.10 9.22
N PHE A 60 -5.84 18.80 10.23
CA PHE A 60 -7.12 18.13 10.02
C PHE A 60 -8.14 19.13 9.43
N TYR A 61 -9.00 18.71 8.49
CA TYR A 61 -9.89 19.64 7.77
C TYR A 61 -11.07 20.19 8.59
N ALA A 62 -11.46 19.53 9.69
CA ALA A 62 -12.53 19.99 10.57
C ALA A 62 -11.99 20.45 11.95
N ASP A 63 -12.88 20.96 12.80
CA ASP A 63 -12.73 21.48 14.18
C ASP A 63 -12.06 20.53 15.20
N HIS A 64 -11.31 19.54 14.72
CA HIS A 64 -10.49 18.65 15.49
C HIS A 64 -9.36 19.46 16.16
N LEU A 65 -9.51 19.67 17.47
CA LEU A 65 -8.46 20.11 18.39
C LEU A 65 -7.29 19.10 18.50
N SER A 66 -7.26 18.07 17.63
CA SER A 66 -6.21 17.08 17.58
C SER A 66 -4.90 17.75 17.16
N PRO A 67 -3.82 17.56 17.93
CA PRO A 67 -2.53 18.13 17.58
C PRO A 67 -1.99 17.55 16.28
N ARG A 68 -1.35 18.39 15.47
CA ARG A 68 -0.71 17.96 14.21
C ARG A 68 0.41 16.96 14.49
N ALA A 69 0.59 16.02 13.58
CA ALA A 69 1.76 15.15 13.61
C ALA A 69 3.04 15.99 13.42
N VAL A 70 4.12 15.57 14.07
CA VAL A 70 5.41 16.25 14.05
C VAL A 70 6.51 15.29 13.63
N ASN A 71 7.56 15.81 13.01
CA ASN A 71 8.72 14.99 12.69
C ASN A 71 9.52 14.66 13.97
N LYS A 72 10.32 13.60 13.90
CA LYS A 72 11.20 13.16 14.99
C LYS A 72 12.14 14.26 15.51
N GLU A 73 12.69 15.08 14.61
CA GLU A 73 13.60 16.17 14.96
C GLU A 73 12.94 17.23 15.85
N TYR A 74 11.70 17.59 15.55
CA TYR A 74 10.90 18.51 16.37
C TYR A 74 10.57 17.88 17.73
N PHE A 75 10.17 16.60 17.74
CA PHE A 75 9.95 15.86 18.99
C PHE A 75 11.21 15.88 19.86
N ASP A 76 12.38 15.55 19.33
CA ASP A 76 13.65 15.53 20.07
C ASP A 76 14.07 16.93 20.56
N THR A 77 13.62 17.97 19.89
CA THR A 77 13.86 19.35 20.30
C THR A 77 12.97 19.75 21.49
N VAL A 78 11.69 19.38 21.47
CA VAL A 78 10.71 19.77 22.49
C VAL A 78 10.70 18.82 23.70
N CYS A 79 10.89 17.53 23.46
CA CYS A 79 10.75 16.44 24.43
C CYS A 79 12.11 15.91 24.86
N LYS A 80 12.85 16.67 25.66
CA LYS A 80 14.21 16.29 26.12
C LYS A 80 14.23 15.09 27.08
N THR A 81 13.16 14.89 27.84
CA THR A 81 13.02 13.80 28.82
C THR A 81 11.65 13.14 28.66
N PRO A 82 11.40 12.41 27.55
CA PRO A 82 10.12 11.78 27.33
C PRO A 82 9.90 10.65 28.34
N LYS A 83 8.64 10.40 28.71
CA LYS A 83 8.26 9.22 29.47
C LYS A 83 8.47 8.00 28.58
N LEU A 84 9.29 7.06 29.04
CA LEU A 84 9.47 5.78 28.38
C LEU A 84 8.29 4.87 28.70
N LEU A 85 7.72 4.28 27.65
CA LEU A 85 6.80 3.16 27.73
C LEU A 85 7.37 1.99 26.91
N THR A 86 7.08 0.76 27.34
CA THR A 86 7.46 -0.47 26.64
C THR A 86 6.20 -1.29 26.31
N GLY A 87 6.33 -2.42 25.61
CA GLY A 87 5.17 -3.31 25.43
C GLY A 87 4.68 -3.92 26.76
N GLU A 88 5.53 -3.97 27.78
CA GLU A 88 5.18 -4.51 29.10
C GLU A 88 4.23 -3.59 29.88
N ASP A 89 4.08 -2.33 29.46
CA ASP A 89 3.07 -1.43 29.98
C ASP A 89 1.64 -1.83 29.57
N VAL A 90 1.52 -2.69 28.55
CA VAL A 90 0.27 -3.24 28.01
C VAL A 90 0.49 -4.74 27.70
N PRO A 91 0.75 -5.57 28.72
CA PRO A 91 1.28 -6.92 28.51
C PRO A 91 0.31 -7.84 27.75
N ASP A 92 -1.00 -7.66 27.96
CA ASP A 92 -2.03 -8.44 27.28
C ASP A 92 -2.06 -8.21 25.77
N ALA A 93 -1.56 -7.05 25.30
CA ALA A 93 -1.55 -6.69 23.89
C ALA A 93 -0.31 -7.20 23.13
N VAL A 94 0.78 -7.56 23.83
CA VAL A 94 2.10 -7.84 23.23
C VAL A 94 2.07 -8.97 22.18
N TRP A 95 1.29 -10.02 22.45
CA TRP A 95 1.19 -11.21 21.59
C TRP A 95 -0.17 -11.35 20.92
N SER A 96 -1.00 -10.31 21.01
CA SER A 96 -2.34 -10.36 20.44
C SER A 96 -2.28 -10.33 18.92
N GLY A 97 -3.06 -11.20 18.27
CA GLY A 97 -3.35 -11.14 16.84
C GLY A 97 -4.55 -10.24 16.50
N ASP A 98 -5.15 -9.60 17.50
CA ASP A 98 -6.35 -8.77 17.36
C ASP A 98 -5.96 -7.28 17.40
N GLY A 99 -6.04 -6.64 16.23
CA GLY A 99 -5.71 -5.24 16.07
C GLY A 99 -6.65 -4.29 16.83
N GLU A 100 -7.92 -4.66 17.01
CA GLU A 100 -8.87 -3.88 17.81
C GLU A 100 -8.52 -3.97 19.30
N PHE A 101 -8.22 -5.17 19.78
CA PHE A 101 -7.74 -5.39 21.14
C PHE A 101 -6.48 -4.56 21.44
N ILE A 102 -5.47 -4.62 20.55
CA ILE A 102 -4.23 -3.84 20.71
C ILE A 102 -4.55 -2.34 20.76
N MET A 103 -5.32 -1.84 19.78
CA MET A 103 -5.66 -0.42 19.67
C MET A 103 -6.32 0.09 20.96
N ARG A 104 -7.33 -0.63 21.46
CA ARG A 104 -8.09 -0.25 22.66
C ARG A 104 -7.20 -0.13 23.89
N HIS A 105 -6.39 -1.16 24.19
CA HIS A 105 -5.56 -1.15 25.40
C HIS A 105 -4.46 -0.07 25.34
N TRP A 106 -3.90 0.18 24.16
CA TRP A 106 -2.94 1.28 24.00
C TRP A 106 -3.59 2.66 24.12
N VAL A 107 -4.81 2.85 23.60
CA VAL A 107 -5.57 4.10 23.83
C VAL A 107 -5.83 4.31 25.32
N GLU A 108 -6.27 3.27 26.04
CA GLU A 108 -6.49 3.32 27.49
C GLU A 108 -5.20 3.68 28.26
N LYS A 109 -4.08 3.04 27.92
CA LYS A 109 -2.77 3.33 28.53
C LYS A 109 -2.30 4.76 28.23
N LEU A 110 -2.41 5.22 26.99
CA LEU A 110 -1.97 6.56 26.60
C LEU A 110 -2.86 7.67 27.19
N ASN A 111 -4.15 7.41 27.41
CA ASN A 111 -5.05 8.36 28.07
C ASN A 111 -4.81 8.48 29.57
N THR A 112 -4.33 7.42 30.22
CA THR A 112 -3.99 7.40 31.65
C THR A 112 -2.56 7.84 31.95
N THR A 113 -1.73 8.06 30.93
CA THR A 113 -0.35 8.56 31.07
C THR A 113 -0.35 10.10 30.97
N PRO A 114 -0.19 10.87 32.06
CA PRO A 114 -0.32 12.33 32.00
C PRO A 114 0.84 13.03 31.27
N ASP A 115 1.96 12.33 31.05
CA ASP A 115 3.15 12.87 30.41
C ASP A 115 2.84 13.40 29.00
N ARG A 116 3.30 14.62 28.73
CA ARG A 116 3.14 15.28 27.43
C ARG A 116 3.88 14.54 26.33
N CYS A 117 5.10 14.10 26.62
CA CYS A 117 6.00 13.46 25.68
C CYS A 117 6.18 11.99 26.06
N ILE A 118 5.85 11.09 25.14
CA ILE A 118 5.98 9.65 25.32
C ILE A 118 6.89 9.12 24.23
N LEU A 119 7.84 8.27 24.61
CA LEU A 119 8.70 7.53 23.70
C LEU A 119 8.51 6.05 23.98
N LEU A 120 8.20 5.29 22.93
CA LEU A 120 8.16 3.85 22.99
C LEU A 120 9.54 3.31 22.66
N ASP A 121 10.16 2.69 23.65
CA ASP A 121 11.51 2.13 23.52
C ASP A 121 11.65 0.95 24.47
N GLY A 122 12.53 0.00 24.16
CA GLY A 122 12.74 -1.21 24.94
C GLY A 122 11.91 -2.42 24.47
N PRO A 123 11.76 -3.44 25.33
CA PRO A 123 11.15 -4.71 24.97
C PRO A 123 9.73 -4.55 24.44
N HIS A 124 9.40 -5.28 23.38
CA HIS A 124 8.04 -5.34 22.82
C HIS A 124 7.45 -3.96 22.45
N SER A 125 8.30 -2.97 22.14
CA SER A 125 7.89 -1.60 21.82
C SER A 125 7.20 -1.46 20.45
N GLN A 126 7.21 -2.50 19.62
CA GLN A 126 6.37 -2.55 18.42
C GLN A 126 4.90 -2.79 18.83
N ILE A 127 4.12 -1.72 18.92
CA ILE A 127 2.70 -1.77 19.33
C ILE A 127 1.89 -2.72 18.46
N PHE A 128 2.01 -2.57 17.14
CA PHE A 128 1.29 -3.36 16.16
C PHE A 128 2.25 -4.32 15.48
N PRO A 129 2.38 -5.56 15.98
CA PRO A 129 3.39 -6.47 15.48
C PRO A 129 3.13 -6.84 14.02
N TYR A 130 4.19 -7.06 13.24
CA TYR A 130 4.10 -7.18 11.79
C TYR A 130 3.14 -8.29 11.30
N TYR A 131 2.94 -9.35 12.08
CA TYR A 131 2.09 -10.47 11.70
C TYR A 131 0.59 -10.12 11.69
N ILE A 132 0.15 -9.08 12.42
CA ILE A 132 -1.28 -8.69 12.42
C ILE A 132 -1.74 -8.24 11.03
N TYR A 133 -0.82 -7.76 10.20
CA TYR A 133 -1.12 -7.35 8.83
C TYR A 133 -1.35 -8.56 7.91
N GLY A 134 -0.90 -9.75 8.32
CA GLY A 134 -1.03 -11.02 7.60
C GLY A 134 -2.19 -11.91 8.05
N VAL A 135 -3.07 -11.44 8.93
CA VAL A 135 -4.24 -12.21 9.40
C VAL A 135 -5.56 -11.62 8.91
N LYS A 136 -6.55 -12.48 8.71
CA LYS A 136 -7.88 -12.05 8.22
C LYS A 136 -8.60 -11.14 9.20
N SER A 137 -8.46 -11.38 10.50
CA SER A 137 -9.08 -10.56 11.57
C SER A 137 -8.64 -9.10 11.56
N LEU A 138 -7.60 -8.73 10.79
CA LEU A 138 -7.27 -7.31 10.60
C LEU A 138 -8.47 -6.51 10.07
N ILE A 139 -9.33 -7.11 9.24
CA ILE A 139 -10.51 -6.40 8.70
C ILE A 139 -11.50 -5.99 9.78
N ASP A 140 -11.47 -6.61 10.96
CA ASP A 140 -12.31 -6.25 12.10
C ASP A 140 -12.00 -4.82 12.59
N THR A 141 -10.83 -4.30 12.25
CA THR A 141 -10.45 -2.89 12.51
C THR A 141 -11.07 -1.88 11.53
N TRP A 142 -11.62 -2.35 10.41
CA TRP A 142 -12.18 -1.48 9.36
C TRP A 142 -13.31 -0.54 9.80
N PRO A 143 -14.27 -0.93 10.66
CA PRO A 143 -15.39 -0.07 11.06
C PRO A 143 -14.97 1.26 11.70
N TRP A 144 -13.85 1.28 12.44
CA TRP A 144 -13.28 2.51 13.00
C TRP A 144 -12.21 3.12 12.11
N LEU A 145 -11.37 2.30 11.44
CA LEU A 145 -10.30 2.83 10.61
C LEU A 145 -10.81 3.58 9.38
N SER A 146 -11.89 3.10 8.76
CA SER A 146 -12.55 3.74 7.60
C SER A 146 -13.11 5.13 7.90
N LYS A 147 -13.32 5.47 9.18
CA LYS A 147 -13.81 6.78 9.65
C LYS A 147 -12.69 7.66 10.19
N SER A 148 -11.48 7.14 10.31
CA SER A 148 -10.33 7.86 10.82
C SER A 148 -9.93 9.01 9.88
N PRO A 149 -9.74 10.24 10.38
CA PRO A 149 -9.18 11.34 9.59
C PRO A 149 -7.81 11.00 8.96
N ILE A 150 -7.03 10.11 9.60
CA ILE A 150 -5.76 9.61 9.05
C ILE A 150 -5.96 8.96 7.67
N LEU A 151 -7.08 8.27 7.48
CA LEU A 151 -7.37 7.56 6.25
C LEU A 151 -8.31 8.36 5.32
N THR A 152 -9.35 9.00 5.85
CA THR A 152 -10.30 9.78 5.03
C THR A 152 -9.64 11.01 4.41
N GLU A 153 -8.67 11.62 5.11
CA GLU A 153 -7.88 12.76 4.65
C GLU A 153 -6.49 12.34 4.14
N TRP A 154 -6.29 11.05 3.85
CA TRP A 154 -5.06 10.54 3.27
C TRP A 154 -4.75 11.24 1.95
N ARG A 155 -3.49 11.66 1.80
CA ARG A 155 -2.95 12.19 0.56
C ARG A 155 -1.57 11.63 0.25
N TRP A 156 -1.25 11.56 -1.03
CA TRP A 156 0.12 11.40 -1.49
C TRP A 156 0.83 12.75 -1.51
N SER A 157 2.15 12.74 -1.46
CA SER A 157 2.92 13.98 -1.51
C SER A 157 2.76 14.67 -2.88
N PRO A 158 2.96 16.00 -2.97
CA PRO A 158 3.03 16.69 -4.25
C PRO A 158 4.07 16.09 -5.21
N LEU A 159 5.17 15.52 -4.69
CA LEU A 159 6.19 14.86 -5.50
C LEU A 159 5.63 13.62 -6.22
N VAL A 160 4.82 12.83 -5.52
CA VAL A 160 4.13 11.65 -6.08
C VAL A 160 3.00 12.07 -7.02
N GLU A 161 2.19 13.04 -6.59
CA GLU A 161 1.06 13.55 -7.38
C GLU A 161 1.55 14.12 -8.73
N THR A 162 2.57 14.98 -8.72
CA THR A 162 3.12 15.57 -9.96
C THR A 162 3.71 14.52 -10.90
N ALA A 163 4.29 13.43 -10.37
CA ALA A 163 4.82 12.34 -11.19
C ALA A 163 3.69 11.60 -11.94
N VAL A 164 2.59 11.28 -11.25
CA VAL A 164 1.42 10.65 -11.88
C VAL A 164 0.80 11.59 -12.91
N HIS A 165 0.65 12.87 -12.58
CA HIS A 165 0.11 13.87 -13.51
C HIS A 165 0.96 13.98 -14.79
N ALA A 166 2.29 14.10 -14.66
CA ALA A 166 3.21 14.22 -15.80
C ALA A 166 3.24 12.97 -16.69
N ASN A 167 2.87 11.80 -16.17
CA ASN A 167 2.80 10.54 -16.91
C ASN A 167 1.37 10.15 -17.30
N SER A 168 0.37 10.99 -17.05
CA SER A 168 -1.04 10.66 -17.29
C SER A 168 -1.34 10.27 -18.73
N ALA A 169 -0.82 11.03 -19.71
CA ALA A 169 -0.99 10.73 -21.14
C ALA A 169 -0.23 9.48 -21.60
N LEU A 170 0.82 9.09 -20.87
CA LEU A 170 1.48 7.80 -21.09
C LEU A 170 0.57 6.67 -20.58
N ILE A 171 0.03 6.78 -19.37
CA ILE A 171 -0.77 5.73 -18.73
C ILE A 171 -2.13 5.55 -19.42
N MET A 172 -2.80 6.67 -19.73
CA MET A 172 -4.10 6.73 -20.39
C MET A 172 -4.02 7.71 -21.57
N PRO A 173 -3.67 7.24 -22.78
CA PRO A 173 -3.64 8.10 -23.95
C PRO A 173 -5.02 8.75 -24.19
N PRO A 174 -5.07 10.05 -24.53
CA PRO A 174 -6.32 10.69 -24.86
C PRO A 174 -6.92 10.02 -26.10
N LYS A 175 -8.16 9.54 -26.00
CA LYS A 175 -8.89 9.08 -27.18
C LYS A 175 -9.11 10.29 -28.09
N PRO A 176 -8.90 10.18 -29.41
CA PRO A 176 -9.26 11.25 -30.33
C PRO A 176 -10.76 11.49 -30.17
N LEU A 177 -11.11 12.64 -29.59
CA LEU A 177 -12.49 13.06 -29.43
C LEU A 177 -13.13 13.06 -30.81
N SER A 178 -14.14 12.21 -31.02
CA SER A 178 -15.16 12.48 -32.03
C SER A 178 -15.92 13.72 -31.54
N ARG A 179 -15.33 14.90 -31.73
CA ARG A 179 -15.88 16.18 -31.29
C ARG A 179 -17.24 16.36 -31.97
N ARG A 180 -18.33 16.16 -31.23
CA ARG A 180 -19.60 16.79 -31.57
C ARG A 180 -19.46 18.29 -31.23
N PRO A 181 -19.79 19.21 -32.14
CA PRO A 181 -19.77 20.63 -31.82
C PRO A 181 -20.84 20.91 -30.77
N GLY A 182 -20.43 21.15 -29.52
CA GLY A 182 -21.33 21.43 -28.38
C GLY A 182 -20.69 21.26 -27.01
N ASP A 183 -19.73 20.34 -26.85
CA ASP A 183 -19.12 20.07 -25.55
C ASP A 183 -17.91 20.99 -25.29
N ILE A 184 -18.19 22.25 -24.95
CA ILE A 184 -17.23 23.11 -24.27
C ILE A 184 -17.21 22.66 -22.81
N ILE A 185 -16.27 21.78 -22.46
CA ILE A 185 -15.94 21.54 -21.05
C ILE A 185 -15.23 22.81 -20.56
N MET A 186 -15.81 23.49 -19.57
CA MET A 186 -15.13 24.56 -18.87
C MET A 186 -13.93 23.95 -18.12
N ASP A 187 -12.75 24.36 -18.53
CA ASP A 187 -11.44 23.81 -18.15
C ASP A 187 -10.93 24.44 -16.83
N ASP A 188 -11.74 24.39 -15.76
CA ASP A 188 -11.44 25.15 -14.51
C ASP A 188 -11.67 24.38 -13.19
N GLU A 189 -11.84 23.06 -13.23
CA GLU A 189 -11.64 22.21 -12.05
C GLU A 189 -10.38 21.37 -12.26
N PHE A 190 -9.35 21.57 -11.45
CA PHE A 190 -8.25 20.60 -11.35
C PHE A 190 -8.90 19.21 -11.23
N PRO A 191 -8.67 18.28 -12.18
CA PRO A 191 -9.30 16.98 -12.13
C PRO A 191 -9.02 16.39 -10.76
N ASN A 192 -10.07 15.96 -10.04
CA ASN A 192 -9.92 15.35 -8.73
C ASN A 192 -8.82 14.27 -8.82
N MET A 193 -7.66 14.54 -8.23
CA MET A 193 -6.45 13.73 -8.37
C MET A 193 -6.64 12.30 -7.83
N TYR A 194 -7.69 12.09 -7.04
CA TYR A 194 -8.05 10.82 -6.44
C TYR A 194 -9.27 10.17 -7.09
N ALA A 195 -9.83 10.78 -8.15
CA ALA A 195 -10.88 10.16 -8.94
C ALA A 195 -10.34 8.91 -9.65
N PRO A 196 -11.18 7.87 -9.81
CA PRO A 196 -10.85 6.72 -10.62
C PRO A 196 -10.42 7.11 -12.03
N MET A 197 -9.62 6.26 -12.68
CA MET A 197 -9.18 6.36 -14.07
C MET A 197 -9.96 5.31 -14.88
N PRO A 198 -11.11 5.67 -15.49
CA PRO A 198 -11.89 4.75 -16.29
C PRO A 198 -11.07 4.19 -17.45
N GLY A 199 -11.23 2.90 -17.73
CA GLY A 199 -10.49 2.18 -18.77
C GLY A 199 -9.12 1.65 -18.33
N LEU A 200 -8.63 2.00 -17.14
CA LEU A 200 -7.32 1.54 -16.64
C LEU A 200 -7.42 0.23 -15.86
N LEU A 201 -6.67 -0.78 -16.29
CA LEU A 201 -6.32 -1.96 -15.50
C LEU A 201 -4.92 -1.77 -14.91
N ALA A 202 -4.80 -1.64 -13.59
CA ALA A 202 -3.50 -1.68 -12.93
C ALA A 202 -3.22 -3.07 -12.36
N MET A 203 -2.00 -3.58 -12.49
CA MET A 203 -1.62 -4.88 -11.95
C MET A 203 -0.31 -4.82 -11.19
N HIS A 204 -0.27 -5.39 -9.99
CA HIS A 204 0.93 -5.54 -9.19
C HIS A 204 1.51 -6.94 -9.36
N VAL A 205 2.60 -7.00 -10.13
CA VAL A 205 3.30 -8.22 -10.52
C VAL A 205 4.64 -8.28 -9.76
N ARG A 206 4.60 -8.82 -8.55
CA ARG A 206 5.78 -8.95 -7.68
C ARG A 206 6.66 -10.11 -8.16
N ARG A 207 7.88 -9.81 -8.56
CA ARG A 207 8.88 -10.77 -9.09
C ARG A 207 10.18 -10.63 -8.29
N GLY A 208 11.36 -10.73 -8.92
CA GLY A 208 12.66 -10.55 -8.26
C GLY A 208 12.91 -11.55 -7.12
N ASP A 209 13.24 -11.06 -5.93
CA ASP A 209 13.46 -11.82 -4.69
C ASP A 209 12.26 -12.66 -4.20
N PHE A 210 11.10 -12.52 -4.83
CA PHE A 210 9.84 -13.10 -4.35
C PHE A 210 9.70 -14.61 -4.59
N VAL A 211 10.55 -15.24 -5.42
CA VAL A 211 10.44 -16.69 -5.68
C VAL A 211 10.65 -17.53 -4.41
N GLY A 212 11.71 -17.26 -3.65
CA GLY A 212 11.96 -17.94 -2.37
C GLY A 212 10.95 -17.55 -1.28
N HIS A 213 10.35 -16.38 -1.41
CA HIS A 213 9.28 -15.95 -0.52
C HIS A 213 8.02 -16.81 -0.68
N CYS A 214 7.67 -17.23 -1.90
CA CYS A 214 6.49 -18.08 -2.13
C CYS A 214 6.61 -19.46 -1.47
N ASP A 215 7.81 -20.06 -1.49
CA ASP A 215 8.06 -21.31 -0.77
C ASP A 215 7.92 -21.12 0.75
N HIS A 216 8.38 -19.98 1.26
CA HIS A 216 8.20 -19.63 2.67
C HIS A 216 6.72 -19.49 3.04
N LEU A 217 5.92 -18.82 2.20
CA LEU A 217 4.48 -18.69 2.42
C LEU A 217 3.80 -20.07 2.49
N ALA A 218 4.20 -21.00 1.63
CA ALA A 218 3.70 -22.38 1.64
C ALA A 218 4.08 -23.12 2.93
N LYS A 219 5.35 -23.01 3.36
CA LYS A 219 5.85 -23.60 4.61
C LYS A 219 5.08 -23.13 5.84
N TRP A 220 4.69 -21.85 5.89
CA TRP A 220 3.96 -21.29 7.01
C TRP A 220 2.44 -21.41 6.90
N GLY A 221 1.92 -21.97 5.82
CA GLY A 221 0.48 -22.00 5.57
C GLY A 221 -0.13 -20.59 5.53
N SER A 222 0.64 -19.61 5.04
CA SER A 222 0.26 -18.20 5.13
C SER A 222 -0.93 -17.86 4.26
N VAL A 223 -1.95 -17.24 4.85
CA VAL A 223 -3.07 -16.65 4.10
C VAL A 223 -2.68 -15.26 3.55
N TRP A 224 -3.56 -14.67 2.75
CA TRP A 224 -3.37 -13.31 2.25
C TRP A 224 -3.31 -12.26 3.36
N GLN A 225 -2.71 -11.11 3.04
CA GLN A 225 -2.74 -9.93 3.89
C GLN A 225 -4.18 -9.58 4.29
N GLY A 226 -4.36 -9.08 5.50
CA GLY A 226 -5.68 -8.81 6.06
C GLY A 226 -6.53 -7.90 5.18
N TRP A 227 -5.97 -6.79 4.67
CA TRP A 227 -6.70 -5.89 3.76
C TRP A 227 -7.09 -6.52 2.43
N ASN A 228 -6.52 -7.66 2.05
CA ASN A 228 -6.88 -8.41 0.85
C ASN A 228 -7.94 -9.48 1.13
N SER A 229 -8.52 -9.52 2.33
CA SER A 229 -9.41 -10.61 2.78
C SER A 229 -10.86 -10.18 3.05
N PHE A 230 -11.26 -8.97 2.66
CA PHE A 230 -12.65 -8.50 2.80
C PHE A 230 -13.64 -9.53 2.23
N PRO A 231 -14.73 -9.88 2.94
CA PRO A 231 -15.71 -10.87 2.52
C PRO A 231 -16.28 -10.61 1.11
N GLU A 232 -16.44 -9.35 0.73
CA GLU A 232 -17.01 -8.89 -0.53
C GLU A 232 -16.09 -9.10 -1.75
N PHE A 233 -14.80 -9.37 -1.53
CA PHE A 233 -13.87 -9.62 -2.64
C PHE A 233 -14.14 -10.97 -3.32
N ILE A 234 -13.97 -11.00 -4.65
CA ILE A 234 -14.27 -12.17 -5.47
C ILE A 234 -13.21 -13.26 -5.31
N ASP A 235 -11.94 -12.90 -5.49
CA ASP A 235 -10.86 -13.86 -5.32
C ASP A 235 -10.62 -14.07 -3.81
N LYS A 236 -10.33 -15.31 -3.43
CA LYS A 236 -10.03 -15.73 -2.05
C LYS A 236 -8.86 -16.68 -2.05
N PHE A 237 -8.20 -16.81 -0.90
CA PHE A 237 -7.19 -17.83 -0.69
C PHE A 237 -7.31 -18.42 0.71
N GLU A 238 -7.35 -19.74 0.74
CA GLU A 238 -7.19 -20.55 1.94
C GLU A 238 -5.94 -21.39 1.77
N ALA A 239 -5.23 -21.64 2.87
CA ALA A 239 -4.08 -22.52 2.86
C ALA A 239 -4.53 -23.92 2.39
N PRO A 240 -3.99 -24.45 1.27
CA PRO A 240 -4.38 -25.75 0.75
C PRO A 240 -3.95 -26.88 1.71
N PRO A 241 -4.60 -28.06 1.66
CA PRO A 241 -4.10 -29.26 2.32
C PRO A 241 -2.65 -29.54 1.92
N GLY A 242 -1.82 -29.95 2.88
CA GLY A 242 -0.37 -30.12 2.65
C GLY A 242 0.45 -28.84 2.77
N SER A 243 -0.17 -27.70 3.09
CA SER A 243 0.56 -26.54 3.60
C SER A 243 1.30 -26.92 4.89
N GLY A 244 2.46 -26.32 5.11
CA GLY A 244 3.16 -26.49 6.38
C GLY A 244 2.49 -25.71 7.51
N ASN A 245 3.08 -25.80 8.69
CA ASN A 245 2.67 -25.07 9.91
C ASN A 245 3.82 -24.23 10.47
N GLY A 246 4.87 -23.99 9.67
CA GLY A 246 6.13 -23.39 10.09
C GLY A 246 7.16 -24.41 10.60
N GLU A 247 6.73 -25.60 11.03
CA GLU A 247 7.60 -26.68 11.55
C GLU A 247 7.94 -27.71 10.47
N ILE A 248 6.98 -28.02 9.59
CA ILE A 248 7.15 -28.94 8.46
C ILE A 248 7.16 -28.20 7.12
N GLU A 249 7.83 -28.78 6.13
CA GLU A 249 7.80 -28.29 4.75
C GLU A 249 6.44 -28.60 4.09
N ALA A 250 6.03 -27.72 3.18
CA ALA A 250 4.81 -27.94 2.39
C ALA A 250 5.01 -29.00 1.29
N THR A 251 3.95 -29.77 1.01
CA THR A 251 3.99 -30.75 -0.09
C THR A 251 4.20 -30.06 -1.44
N PRO A 252 4.72 -30.76 -2.47
CA PRO A 252 4.87 -30.19 -3.81
C PRO A 252 3.56 -29.59 -4.35
N GLU A 253 2.43 -30.26 -4.13
CA GLU A 253 1.11 -29.83 -4.62
C GLU A 253 0.67 -28.53 -3.95
N ALA A 254 0.86 -28.40 -2.63
CA ALA A 254 0.61 -27.16 -1.91
C ALA A 254 1.51 -26.03 -2.44
N ARG A 255 2.81 -26.30 -2.61
CA ARG A 255 3.77 -25.31 -3.14
C ARG A 255 3.38 -24.81 -4.53
N ASP A 256 2.89 -25.68 -5.41
CA ASP A 256 2.45 -25.30 -6.75
C ASP A 256 1.21 -24.37 -6.70
N ILE A 257 0.27 -24.62 -5.78
CA ILE A 257 -0.88 -23.74 -5.54
C ILE A 257 -0.43 -22.36 -5.06
N TYR A 258 0.48 -22.29 -4.08
CA TYR A 258 1.05 -21.01 -3.64
C TYR A 258 1.78 -20.31 -4.78
N ARG A 259 2.61 -21.03 -5.54
CA ARG A 259 3.42 -20.47 -6.62
C ARG A 259 2.57 -19.85 -7.73
N ALA A 260 1.48 -20.50 -8.13
CA ALA A 260 0.57 -19.99 -9.16
C ALA A 260 -0.05 -18.64 -8.78
N ARG A 261 -0.26 -18.39 -7.48
CA ARG A 261 -0.89 -17.18 -6.93
C ARG A 261 0.15 -16.12 -6.53
N CYS A 262 1.29 -16.57 -6.03
CA CYS A 262 2.33 -15.70 -5.47
C CYS A 262 3.30 -15.21 -6.55
N PHE A 263 3.57 -16.03 -7.57
CA PHE A 263 4.58 -15.76 -8.59
C PHE A 263 4.11 -16.20 -9.98
N PRO A 264 2.97 -15.67 -10.47
CA PRO A 264 2.39 -16.13 -11.72
C PRO A 264 3.34 -15.90 -12.90
N ASP A 265 3.33 -16.82 -13.86
CA ASP A 265 4.02 -16.68 -15.13
C ASP A 265 3.24 -15.79 -16.12
N HIS A 266 3.81 -15.56 -17.31
CA HIS A 266 3.16 -14.75 -18.34
C HIS A 266 1.79 -15.31 -18.75
N GLU A 267 1.66 -16.62 -18.93
CA GLU A 267 0.40 -17.22 -19.41
C GLU A 267 -0.70 -17.13 -18.37
N GLN A 268 -0.36 -17.34 -17.09
CA GLN A 268 -1.27 -17.14 -15.96
C GLN A 268 -1.74 -15.69 -15.85
N ILE A 269 -0.83 -14.72 -16.06
CA ILE A 269 -1.19 -13.29 -16.06
C ILE A 269 -2.14 -12.98 -17.21
N LEU A 270 -1.85 -13.43 -18.43
CA LEU A 270 -2.70 -13.20 -19.61
C LEU A 270 -4.08 -13.82 -19.42
N ALA A 271 -4.16 -15.04 -18.88
CA ALA A 271 -5.41 -15.72 -18.58
C ALA A 271 -6.25 -14.92 -17.57
N LYS A 272 -5.64 -14.39 -16.51
CA LYS A 272 -6.33 -13.55 -15.53
C LYS A 272 -6.85 -12.24 -16.13
N VAL A 273 -6.07 -11.62 -17.00
CA VAL A 273 -6.47 -10.41 -17.73
C VAL A 273 -7.65 -10.70 -18.66
N ALA A 274 -7.62 -11.83 -19.38
CA ALA A 274 -8.72 -12.26 -20.25
C ALA A 274 -10.01 -12.51 -19.45
N GLU A 275 -9.91 -13.19 -18.30
CA GLU A 275 -11.03 -13.42 -17.37
C GLU A 275 -11.66 -12.09 -16.94
N ILE A 276 -10.85 -11.14 -16.48
CA ILE A 276 -11.32 -9.85 -15.96
C ILE A 276 -12.05 -9.03 -17.02
N ARG A 277 -11.59 -9.04 -18.27
CA ARG A 277 -12.28 -8.32 -19.36
C ARG A 277 -13.69 -8.82 -19.64
N GLN A 278 -14.03 -10.05 -19.25
CA GLN A 278 -15.38 -10.60 -19.40
C GLN A 278 -16.31 -10.23 -18.25
N THR A 279 -15.79 -9.63 -17.18
CA THR A 279 -16.61 -9.19 -16.04
C THR A 279 -17.30 -7.85 -16.32
N PRO A 280 -18.45 -7.57 -15.69
CA PRO A 280 -19.11 -6.25 -15.81
C PRO A 280 -18.18 -5.09 -15.42
N GLU A 281 -17.37 -5.27 -14.37
CA GLU A 281 -16.45 -4.27 -13.85
C GLU A 281 -15.24 -4.06 -14.77
N GLY A 282 -14.89 -5.06 -15.57
CA GLY A 282 -13.86 -5.00 -16.61
C GLY A 282 -14.32 -4.41 -17.94
N HIS A 283 -15.61 -4.05 -18.08
CA HIS A 283 -16.10 -3.44 -19.30
C HIS A 283 -15.45 -2.07 -19.55
N GLY A 284 -15.06 -1.80 -20.80
CA GLY A 284 -14.43 -0.54 -21.19
C GLY A 284 -12.94 -0.42 -20.86
N LEU A 285 -12.31 -1.45 -20.29
CA LEU A 285 -10.85 -1.50 -20.11
C LEU A 285 -10.14 -1.36 -21.46
N CYS A 286 -9.24 -0.37 -21.54
CA CYS A 286 -8.51 -0.02 -22.75
C CYS A 286 -7.04 0.33 -22.51
N SER A 287 -6.56 0.35 -21.26
CA SER A 287 -5.12 0.49 -20.99
C SER A 287 -4.68 -0.35 -19.80
N ILE A 288 -3.42 -0.76 -19.79
CA ILE A 288 -2.81 -1.52 -18.70
C ILE A 288 -1.63 -0.75 -18.11
N PHE A 289 -1.55 -0.72 -16.79
CA PHE A 289 -0.35 -0.32 -16.05
C PHE A 289 0.19 -1.46 -15.19
N VAL A 290 1.43 -1.87 -15.43
CA VAL A 290 2.11 -2.97 -14.74
C VAL A 290 3.12 -2.43 -13.73
N MET A 291 2.79 -2.62 -12.45
CA MET A 291 3.69 -2.37 -11.32
C MET A 291 4.56 -3.59 -11.09
N THR A 292 5.86 -3.51 -11.37
CA THR A 292 6.75 -4.67 -11.23
C THR A 292 8.19 -4.30 -10.89
N ASN A 293 8.83 -5.16 -10.10
CA ASN A 293 10.26 -5.13 -9.84
C ASN A 293 11.03 -6.19 -10.66
N ALA A 294 10.39 -6.81 -11.65
CA ALA A 294 11.03 -7.77 -12.55
C ALA A 294 12.19 -7.16 -13.35
N GLU A 295 13.07 -8.02 -13.86
CA GLU A 295 14.11 -7.62 -14.81
C GLU A 295 13.51 -7.01 -16.10
N PRO A 296 14.21 -6.07 -16.75
CA PRO A 296 13.70 -5.35 -17.92
C PRO A 296 13.20 -6.27 -19.04
N GLU A 297 13.94 -7.34 -19.35
CA GLU A 297 13.62 -8.28 -20.43
C GLU A 297 12.29 -8.99 -20.15
N TRP A 298 12.11 -9.45 -18.90
CA TRP A 298 10.87 -10.10 -18.47
C TRP A 298 9.67 -9.15 -18.54
N ALA A 299 9.83 -7.92 -18.04
CA ALA A 299 8.77 -6.91 -18.08
C ALA A 299 8.39 -6.52 -19.51
N ASN A 300 9.37 -6.43 -20.42
CA ASN A 300 9.14 -6.14 -21.84
C ASN A 300 8.45 -7.30 -22.56
N GLU A 301 8.78 -8.54 -22.25
CA GLU A 301 8.08 -9.72 -22.79
C GLU A 301 6.62 -9.71 -22.35
N LEU A 302 6.34 -9.52 -21.06
CA LEU A 302 4.97 -9.41 -20.55
C LEU A 302 4.20 -8.29 -21.25
N LYS A 303 4.80 -7.10 -21.36
CA LYS A 303 4.19 -5.94 -22.06
C LYS A 303 3.85 -6.27 -23.51
N THR A 304 4.74 -6.95 -24.22
CA THR A 304 4.53 -7.37 -25.61
C THR A 304 3.37 -8.37 -25.71
N LYS A 305 3.34 -9.37 -24.83
CA LYS A 305 2.27 -10.38 -24.79
C LYS A 305 0.91 -9.76 -24.45
N LEU A 306 0.85 -8.83 -23.49
CA LEU A 306 -0.38 -8.12 -23.14
C LEU A 306 -0.90 -7.29 -24.31
N MET A 307 -0.01 -6.54 -25.00
CA MET A 307 -0.38 -5.81 -26.22
C MET A 307 -0.91 -6.73 -27.32
N ALA A 308 -0.29 -7.90 -27.49
CA ALA A 308 -0.69 -8.89 -28.50
C ALA A 308 -2.08 -9.51 -28.26
N MET A 309 -2.63 -9.41 -27.04
CA MET A 309 -4.03 -9.80 -26.77
C MET A 309 -5.05 -8.93 -27.54
N GLY A 310 -4.65 -7.74 -27.99
CA GLY A 310 -5.51 -6.81 -28.71
C GLY A 310 -6.55 -6.09 -27.84
N GLY A 311 -7.08 -4.98 -28.37
CA GLY A 311 -8.06 -4.15 -27.67
C GLY A 311 -7.50 -3.29 -26.53
N TRP A 312 -6.18 -3.06 -26.53
CA TRP A 312 -5.50 -2.13 -25.64
C TRP A 312 -4.98 -0.94 -26.45
N ASP A 313 -5.27 0.27 -25.98
CA ASP A 313 -4.69 1.51 -26.49
C ASP A 313 -3.22 1.63 -26.03
N ASN A 314 -2.93 1.15 -24.81
CA ASN A 314 -1.57 1.14 -24.29
C ASN A 314 -1.35 0.07 -23.20
N VAL A 315 -0.09 -0.39 -23.08
CA VAL A 315 0.41 -1.18 -21.96
C VAL A 315 1.70 -0.52 -21.48
N VAL A 316 1.71 -0.05 -20.24
CA VAL A 316 2.80 0.71 -19.62
C VAL A 316 3.27 -0.04 -18.38
N THR A 317 4.55 0.05 -18.06
CA THR A 317 5.13 -0.49 -16.83
C THR A 317 5.69 0.64 -15.96
N SER A 318 5.94 0.39 -14.67
CA SER A 318 6.66 1.35 -13.80
C SER A 318 8.00 1.81 -14.36
N ARG A 319 8.64 0.98 -15.22
CA ARG A 319 9.93 1.28 -15.85
C ARG A 319 9.81 2.27 -17.02
N ASP A 320 8.62 2.40 -17.60
CA ASP A 320 8.36 3.34 -18.71
C ASP A 320 8.08 4.77 -18.20
N LEU A 321 7.82 4.94 -16.90
CA LEU A 321 7.53 6.24 -16.32
C LEU A 321 8.71 7.21 -16.46
N ARG A 322 8.42 8.43 -16.88
CA ARG A 322 9.38 9.54 -16.93
C ARG A 322 9.38 10.23 -15.58
N LEU A 323 10.40 9.93 -14.78
CA LEU A 323 10.55 10.41 -13.41
C LEU A 323 11.76 11.35 -13.29
N THR A 324 11.60 12.44 -12.52
CA THR A 324 12.75 13.23 -12.06
C THR A 324 13.65 12.39 -11.14
N TRP A 325 14.83 12.91 -10.82
CA TRP A 325 15.76 12.22 -9.94
C TRP A 325 15.15 11.92 -8.56
N GLU A 326 14.46 12.90 -7.96
CA GLU A 326 13.80 12.78 -6.67
C GLU A 326 12.63 11.79 -6.73
N GLN A 327 11.83 11.83 -7.80
CA GLN A 327 10.67 10.96 -7.99
C GLN A 327 11.05 9.47 -8.06
N LYS A 328 12.26 9.14 -8.54
CA LYS A 328 12.74 7.75 -8.60
C LYS A 328 12.77 7.09 -7.21
N PHE A 329 13.05 7.84 -6.15
CA PHE A 329 13.12 7.29 -4.79
C PHE A 329 11.75 7.06 -4.16
N VAL A 330 10.69 7.64 -4.72
CA VAL A 330 9.30 7.45 -4.31
C VAL A 330 8.47 6.69 -5.35
N GLY A 331 9.13 5.98 -6.28
CA GLY A 331 8.49 5.22 -7.36
C GLY A 331 7.40 4.25 -6.88
N HIS A 332 7.61 3.59 -5.74
CA HIS A 332 6.62 2.70 -5.13
C HIS A 332 5.31 3.43 -4.75
N ALA A 333 5.39 4.69 -4.32
CA ALA A 333 4.22 5.50 -4.00
C ALA A 333 3.48 5.99 -5.26
N ILE A 334 4.23 6.27 -6.33
CA ILE A 334 3.68 6.60 -7.65
C ILE A 334 2.87 5.43 -8.20
N ASP A 335 3.45 4.22 -8.15
CA ASP A 335 2.77 2.98 -8.51
C ASP A 335 1.48 2.79 -7.69
N MET A 336 1.56 2.94 -6.35
CA MET A 336 0.39 2.79 -5.49
C MET A 336 -0.72 3.82 -5.79
N LEU A 337 -0.39 5.08 -6.12
CA LEU A 337 -1.39 6.06 -6.53
C LEU A 337 -2.07 5.67 -7.86
N ILE A 338 -1.31 5.15 -8.84
CA ILE A 338 -1.90 4.67 -10.09
C ILE A 338 -2.84 3.47 -9.81
N GLY A 339 -2.38 2.49 -9.01
CA GLY A 339 -3.20 1.33 -8.62
C GLY A 339 -4.44 1.70 -7.81
N GLN A 340 -4.32 2.70 -6.92
CA GLN A 340 -5.44 3.23 -6.14
C GLN A 340 -6.53 3.80 -7.05
N ARG A 341 -6.16 4.43 -8.16
CA ARG A 341 -7.08 5.09 -9.08
C ARG A 341 -7.60 4.20 -10.20
N ALA A 342 -6.98 3.06 -10.49
CA ALA A 342 -7.38 2.23 -11.63
C ALA A 342 -8.85 1.81 -11.56
N GLN A 343 -9.52 1.66 -12.70
CA GLN A 343 -10.86 1.07 -12.76
C GLN A 343 -10.83 -0.33 -12.14
N MET A 344 -9.88 -1.16 -12.58
CA MET A 344 -9.63 -2.50 -12.05
C MET A 344 -8.20 -2.59 -11.50
N PHE A 345 -8.03 -3.27 -10.37
CA PHE A 345 -6.72 -3.57 -9.79
C PHE A 345 -6.54 -5.07 -9.61
N ILE A 346 -5.42 -5.63 -10.11
CA ILE A 346 -4.99 -7.00 -9.80
C ILE A 346 -3.78 -6.95 -8.87
N GLY A 347 -3.91 -7.47 -7.66
CA GLY A 347 -2.84 -7.51 -6.67
C GLY A 347 -2.23 -8.88 -6.47
N ASN A 348 -1.06 -8.91 -5.85
CA ASN A 348 -0.56 -10.09 -5.15
C ASN A 348 -1.12 -10.12 -3.72
N GLY A 349 -1.83 -11.20 -3.36
CA GLY A 349 -2.56 -11.31 -2.09
C GLY A 349 -1.68 -11.28 -0.84
N TRP A 350 -0.42 -11.68 -0.91
CA TRP A 350 0.53 -11.63 0.22
C TRP A 350 1.34 -10.34 0.28
N SER A 351 1.34 -9.56 -0.78
CA SER A 351 2.11 -8.32 -0.81
C SER A 351 1.47 -7.21 0.02
N SER A 352 2.24 -6.67 0.94
CA SER A 352 1.88 -5.48 1.72
C SER A 352 1.65 -4.24 0.84
N MET A 353 2.29 -4.13 -0.34
CA MET A 353 2.03 -3.03 -1.28
C MET A 353 0.63 -3.16 -1.89
N SER A 354 0.23 -4.36 -2.32
CA SER A 354 -1.15 -4.61 -2.78
C SER A 354 -2.16 -4.30 -1.68
N ALA A 355 -1.88 -4.75 -0.46
CA ALA A 355 -2.73 -4.49 0.70
C ALA A 355 -2.91 -2.99 0.98
N ASN A 356 -1.86 -2.17 0.84
CA ASN A 356 -1.97 -0.71 0.95
C ASN A 356 -2.84 -0.11 -0.16
N ILE A 357 -2.67 -0.56 -1.41
CA ILE A 357 -3.51 -0.11 -2.53
C ILE A 357 -4.97 -0.42 -2.25
N VAL A 358 -5.27 -1.65 -1.84
CA VAL A 358 -6.62 -2.10 -1.53
C VAL A 358 -7.21 -1.31 -0.36
N LEU A 359 -6.47 -1.13 0.74
CA LEU A 359 -6.87 -0.27 1.86
C LEU A 359 -7.30 1.13 1.38
N LEU A 360 -6.49 1.74 0.51
CA LEU A 360 -6.77 3.07 -0.03
C LEU A 360 -7.96 3.07 -1.01
N ARG A 361 -8.14 2.03 -1.83
CA ARG A 361 -9.31 1.86 -2.70
C ARG A 361 -10.60 1.73 -1.89
N GLN A 362 -10.58 0.91 -0.84
CA GLN A 362 -11.70 0.75 0.09
C GLN A 362 -12.00 2.06 0.82
N SER A 363 -10.98 2.85 1.19
CA SER A 363 -11.19 4.17 1.82
C SER A 363 -11.93 5.16 0.92
N LYS A 364 -11.79 5.01 -0.41
CA LYS A 364 -12.49 5.79 -1.43
C LYS A 364 -13.80 5.13 -1.87
N LYS A 365 -14.23 4.08 -1.18
CA LYS A 365 -15.49 3.35 -1.43
C LYS A 365 -15.62 2.84 -2.86
N LEU A 366 -14.49 2.46 -3.48
CA LEU A 366 -14.54 1.78 -4.77
C LEU A 366 -15.24 0.42 -4.62
N ASP A 367 -15.88 -0.04 -5.69
CA ASP A 367 -16.59 -1.32 -5.69
C ASP A 367 -15.61 -2.46 -5.32
N PRO A 368 -15.87 -3.24 -4.25
CA PRO A 368 -15.00 -4.33 -3.82
C PRO A 368 -14.64 -5.32 -4.93
N ARG A 369 -15.53 -5.52 -5.91
CA ARG A 369 -15.34 -6.44 -7.05
C ARG A 369 -14.24 -5.98 -8.01
N THR A 370 -13.85 -4.71 -7.93
CA THR A 370 -12.75 -4.14 -8.74
C THR A 370 -11.36 -4.46 -8.18
N ASN A 371 -11.27 -5.03 -6.97
CA ASN A 371 -10.05 -5.58 -6.41
C ASN A 371 -10.00 -7.08 -6.74
N ARG A 372 -9.06 -7.45 -7.60
CA ARG A 372 -8.80 -8.83 -8.01
C ARG A 372 -7.42 -9.27 -7.53
N PHE A 373 -7.20 -10.57 -7.44
CA PHE A 373 -5.93 -11.14 -7.02
C PHE A 373 -5.54 -12.30 -7.93
N TRP A 374 -4.24 -12.55 -8.06
CA TRP A 374 -3.70 -13.71 -8.77
C TRP A 374 -4.27 -15.00 -8.21
#